data_AF-A0A9X8VKB9-F1
#
_entry.id   AF-A0A9X8VKB9-F1
#
_cell.length_a   1.000
_cell.length_b   1.000
_cell.length_c   1.000
_cell.angle_alpha   90.00
_cell.angle_beta   90.00
_cell.angle_gamma   90.00
#
_symmetry.space_group_name_H-M   'P 1'
#
loop_
_entity.id
_entity.type
_entity.pdbx_description
1 polymer ?
#
loop_
_entity_poly.entity_id
_entity_poly.type
_entity_poly.pdbx_seq_one_letter_code
_entity_poly.pdbx_strand_id
1 'polypeptide(L)' 'KIEFDAAIYHGDADQLRTLCEQIAQRGGAIVSVQGFAHGETNILLERLLIERSLSVNTAAAGGNASLMTIG' A
#
# COMPACT_ATOMS: atom_id res chain seq x y z
N LYS A 1 -1.13 18.31 -12.73
CA LYS A 1 -1.45 17.85 -11.35
C LYS A 1 -0.55 16.64 -11.09
N ILE A 2 0.18 16.59 -9.98
CA ILE A 2 1.11 15.48 -9.70
C ILE A 2 0.32 14.35 -9.04
N GLU A 3 0.36 13.15 -9.62
CA GLU A 3 -0.29 11.95 -9.09
C GLU A 3 0.74 11.04 -8.44
N PHE A 4 0.42 10.57 -7.23
CA PHE A 4 1.24 9.67 -6.43
C PHE A 4 0.38 8.98 -5.37
N ASP A 5 0.74 7.75 -5.03
CA ASP A 5 0.00 6.87 -4.12
C ASP A 5 0.53 6.89 -2.67
N ALA A 6 1.80 7.25 -2.49
CA ALA A 6 2.48 7.31 -1.19
C ALA A 6 3.51 8.45 -1.15
N ALA A 7 3.80 8.95 0.05
CA ALA A 7 4.89 9.90 0.31
C ALA A 7 5.74 9.42 1.49
N ILE A 8 7.05 9.65 1.40
CA ILE A 8 8.01 9.40 2.47
C ILE A 8 8.67 10.72 2.83
N TYR A 9 8.78 11.00 4.12
CA TYR A 9 9.42 12.19 4.64
C TYR A 9 10.41 11.82 5.75
N HIS A 10 11.63 12.38 5.65
CA HIS A 10 12.65 12.32 6.68
C HIS A 10 12.91 13.72 7.21
N GLY A 11 12.63 13.93 8.48
CA GLY A 11 12.92 15.22 9.09
C GLY A 11 12.21 15.47 10.41
N ASP A 12 11.97 16.75 10.69
CA ASP A 12 11.38 17.20 11.94
C ASP A 12 9.85 17.04 11.94
N ALA A 13 9.28 16.77 13.12
CA ALA A 13 7.85 16.54 13.27
C ALA A 13 6.98 17.74 12.84
N ASP A 14 7.43 18.97 13.07
CA ASP A 14 6.70 20.18 12.70
C ASP A 14 6.60 20.35 11.18
N GLN A 15 7.67 20.02 10.47
CA GLN A 15 7.71 20.03 9.01
C GLN A 15 6.89 18.88 8.43
N LEU A 16 6.97 17.68 9.02
CA LEU A 16 6.12 16.54 8.66
C LEU A 16 4.64 16.91 8.77
N ARG A 17 4.24 17.59 9.84
CA ARG A 17 2.86 18.05 10.02
C ARG A 17 2.44 19.01 8.90
N THR A 18 3.30 19.98 8.58
CA THR A 18 3.05 20.93 7.49
C THR A 18 2.90 20.21 6.15
N LEU A 19 3.74 19.21 5.87
CA LEU A 19 3.65 18.38 4.67
C LEU A 19 2.33 17.58 4.63
N CYS A 20 1.91 16.98 5.75
CA CYS A 20 0.65 16.27 5.83
C CYS A 20 -0.55 17.18 5.53
N GLU A 21 -0.55 18.41 6.04
CA GLU A 21 -1.59 19.40 5.75
C GLU A 21 -1.63 19.77 4.25
N GLN A 22 -0.46 19.93 3.61
CA GLN A 22 -0.37 20.20 2.16
C GLN A 22 -0.88 19.02 1.33
N ILE A 23 -0.49 17.79 1.67
CA ILE A 23 -0.92 16.58 0.95
C ILE A 23 -2.43 16.39 1.10
N ALA A 24 -2.99 16.66 2.29
CA ALA A 24 -4.44 16.56 2.54
C ALA A 24 -5.28 17.53 1.72
N GLN A 25 -4.72 18.66 1.27
CA GLN A 25 -5.41 19.60 0.38
C GLN A 25 -5.51 19.10 -1.07
N ARG A 26 -4.77 18.04 -1.42
CA ARG A 26 -4.83 17.46 -2.77
C ARG A 26 -6.16 16.72 -2.96
N GLY A 27 -6.93 17.13 -3.96
CA GLY A 27 -8.12 16.37 -4.35
C GLY A 27 -7.76 15.01 -4.95
N GLY A 28 -8.57 13.99 -4.69
CA GLY A 28 -8.39 12.62 -5.19
C GLY A 28 -8.31 11.60 -4.05
N ALA A 29 -7.68 10.46 -4.30
CA ALA A 29 -7.44 9.46 -3.25
C ALA A 29 -6.50 10.03 -2.16
N ILE A 30 -6.79 9.64 -0.91
CA ILE A 30 -5.95 9.93 0.25
C ILE A 30 -4.60 9.24 0.06
N VAL A 31 -3.52 9.98 0.31
CA VAL A 31 -2.16 9.45 0.23
C VAL A 31 -1.66 9.08 1.61
N SER A 32 -1.08 7.90 1.73
CA SER A 32 -0.34 7.52 2.94
C SER A 32 1.00 8.26 3.00
N VAL A 33 1.25 8.94 4.12
CA VAL A 33 2.54 9.58 4.42
C VAL A 33 3.26 8.74 5.48
N GLN A 34 4.51 8.40 5.22
CA GLN A 34 5.41 7.79 6.20
C GLN A 34 6.42 8.84 6.66
N GLY A 35 6.43 9.13 7.96
CA GLY A 35 7.36 10.07 8.58
C GLY A 35 8.45 9.35 9.35
N PHE A 36 9.70 9.74 9.13
CA PHE A 36 10.89 9.17 9.73
C PHE A 36 11.80 10.26 10.27
N ALA A 37 12.62 9.95 11.27
CA ALA A 37 13.67 10.85 11.73
C ALA A 37 14.79 10.96 10.69
N HIS A 38 15.61 12.00 10.77
CA HIS A 38 16.77 12.15 9.91
C HIS A 38 17.69 10.91 9.93
N GLY A 39 18.04 10.40 8.74
CA GLY A 39 18.97 9.27 8.60
C GLY A 39 18.38 7.89 8.89
N GLU A 40 17.09 7.80 9.21
CA GLU A 40 16.43 6.53 9.46
C GLU A 40 16.26 5.72 8.16
N THR A 41 16.72 4.46 8.15
CA THR A 41 16.76 3.64 6.93
C THR A 41 15.73 2.51 6.92
N ASN A 42 15.03 2.30 8.04
CA ASN A 42 14.06 1.22 8.19
C ASN A 42 12.69 1.61 7.60
N ILE A 43 12.65 1.78 6.28
CA ILE A 43 11.43 2.11 5.54
C ILE A 43 10.48 0.90 5.57
N LEU A 44 9.20 1.15 5.86
CA LEU A 44 8.14 0.14 5.80
C LEU A 44 7.72 -0.08 4.33
N LEU A 45 8.53 -0.85 3.61
CA LEU A 45 8.34 -1.12 2.17
C LEU A 45 7.01 -1.82 1.86
N GLU A 46 6.48 -2.60 2.81
CA GLU A 46 5.19 -3.27 2.70
C GLU A 46 4.04 -2.27 2.50
N ARG A 47 4.17 -1.04 3.01
CA ARG A 47 3.18 0.03 2.82
C ARG A 47 3.27 0.73 1.46
N LEU A 48 4.22 0.33 0.62
CA LEU A 48 4.41 0.84 -0.73
C LEU A 48 3.97 -0.17 -1.81
N LEU A 49 3.47 -1.34 -1.38
CA LEU A 49 2.91 -2.35 -2.27
C LEU A 49 1.40 -2.13 -2.43
N ILE A 50 0.89 -2.50 -3.60
CA ILE A 50 -0.56 -2.59 -3.84
C ILE A 50 -0.98 -4.03 -3.66
N GLU A 51 -1.69 -4.31 -2.57
CA GLU A 51 -2.23 -5.64 -2.31
C GLU A 51 -3.32 -5.98 -3.34
N ARG A 52 -3.25 -7.21 -3.87
CA ARG A 52 -4.23 -7.76 -4.81
C ARG A 52 -4.60 -9.17 -4.39
N SER A 53 -5.90 -9.44 -4.29
CA SER A 53 -6.43 -10.77 -3.97
C SER A 53 -7.16 -11.34 -5.18
N LEU A 54 -6.89 -12.60 -5.49
CA LEU A 54 -7.51 -13.34 -6.58
C LEU A 54 -8.13 -14.63 -6.01
N SER A 55 -9.44 -14.77 -6.18
CA SER A 55 -10.16 -15.99 -5.83
C SER A 55 -10.57 -16.70 -7.11
N VAL A 56 -10.02 -17.91 -7.31
CA VAL A 56 -10.28 -18.72 -8.51
C VAL A 56 -11.13 -19.91 -8.12
N ASN A 57 -12.32 -20.01 -8.72
CA ASN A 57 -13.15 -21.20 -8.57
C ASN A 57 -12.54 -22.36 -9.39
N THR A 58 -11.75 -23.20 -8.73
CA THR A 58 -11.07 -24.35 -9.37
C THR A 58 -12.03 -25.47 -9.77
N ALA A 59 -13.26 -25.49 -9.25
CA ALA A 59 -14.29 -26.46 -9.60
C ALA A 59 -15.26 -25.95 -10.69
N ALA A 60 -15.02 -24.76 -11.25
CA ALA A 60 -15.92 -24.14 -12.22
C ALA A 60 -16.20 -25.00 -13.46
N ALA A 61 -15.26 -25.87 -13.86
CA ALA A 61 -15.41 -26.82 -14.96
C ALA A 61 -16.26 -28.07 -14.61
N GLY A 62 -16.87 -28.11 -13.42
CA GLY A 62 -17.79 -29.19 -13.00
C GLY A 62 -17.15 -30.30 -12.16
N GLY A 63 -15.89 -30.15 -11.75
CA GLY A 63 -15.21 -31.13 -10.89
C GLY A 63 -13.95 -30.56 -10.26
N ASN A 64 -13.58 -31.08 -9.09
CA ASN A 64 -12.33 -30.70 -8.41
C ASN A 64 -11.27 -31.78 -8.66
N ALA A 65 -10.30 -31.46 -9.53
CA ALA A 65 -9.23 -32.38 -9.90
C ALA A 65 -8.41 -32.88 -8.68
N SER A 66 -8.17 -32.03 -7.67
CA SER A 66 -7.45 -32.43 -6.45
C SER A 66 -8.23 -33.43 -5.60
N LEU A 67 -9.57 -33.37 -5.61
CA LEU A 67 -10.42 -34.35 -4.92
C LEU A 67 -10.51 -35.68 -5.69
N MET A 68 -10.35 -35.68 -7.02
CA MET A 68 -10.35 -36.90 -7.83
C MET A 68 -9.13 -37.80 -7.59
N THR A 69 -8.05 -37.27 -7.01
CA THR A 69 -6.82 -38.00 -6.67
C THR A 69 -6.76 -38.53 -5.23
N ILE A 70 -7.75 -38.24 -4.38
CA ILE A 70 -7.83 -38.76 -3.01
C ILE A 70 -8.72 -40.00 -3.04
N GLY A 71 -8.12 -41.17 -2.76
CA GLY A 71 -8.77 -42.48 -2.66
C GLY A 71 -8.21 -43.31 -1.53
#